data_AF-A0A2C6MHE8-F1
#
_entry.id   AF-A0A2C6MHE8-F1
#
_cell.length_a   1.000
_cell.length_b   1.000
_cell.length_c   1.000
_cell.angle_alpha   90.00
_cell.angle_beta   90.00
_cell.angle_gamma   90.00
#
_symmetry.space_group_name_H-M   'P 1'
#
loop_
_entity.id
_entity.type
_entity.pdbx_description
1 polymer ?
#
loop_
_entity_poly.entity_id
_entity_poly.type
_entity_poly.pdbx_seq_one_letter_code
_entity_poly.pdbx_strand_id
1 'polypeptide(L)' 'MQSKECVAMILAGGQGSRLGVLTKKLAKPAVPFGGKYRIIDFTLSNCNNSGFDTVGVLTQYQPWP' A
#
# COMPACT_ATOMS: atom_id res chain seq x y z
N MET A 1 15.63 -16.95 16.12
CA MET A 1 14.63 -16.08 15.45
C MET A 1 13.38 -16.11 16.32
N GLN A 2 12.85 -14.96 16.72
CA GLN A 2 11.54 -14.90 17.39
C GLN A 2 10.45 -15.39 16.42
N SER A 3 9.43 -16.08 16.93
CA SER A 3 8.24 -16.42 16.13
C SER A 3 7.60 -15.13 15.67
N LYS A 4 7.30 -15.03 14.37
CA LYS A 4 6.47 -13.93 13.86
C LYS A 4 5.02 -14.27 14.15
N GLU A 5 4.52 -13.76 15.26
CA GLU A 5 3.17 -14.07 15.78
C GLU A 5 2.05 -13.37 14.99
N CYS A 6 2.38 -12.34 14.20
CA CYS A 6 1.40 -11.51 13.50
C CYS A 6 1.85 -11.14 12.09
N VAL A 7 0.92 -11.13 11.15
CA VAL A 7 1.11 -10.68 9.76
C VAL A 7 0.21 -9.47 9.52
N ALA A 8 0.80 -8.37 9.07
CA ALA A 8 0.02 -7.21 8.64
C ALA A 8 -0.49 -7.43 7.21
N MET A 9 -1.77 -7.15 6.96
CA MET A 9 -2.37 -7.27 5.63
C MET A 9 -2.90 -5.91 5.16
N ILE A 10 -2.35 -5.41 4.05
CA ILE A 10 -2.71 -4.13 3.43
C ILE A 10 -3.61 -4.40 2.23
N LEU A 11 -4.87 -4.00 2.31
CA LEU A 11 -5.85 -4.12 1.23
C LEU A 11 -5.66 -2.96 0.22
N ALA A 12 -4.78 -3.18 -0.75
CA ALA A 12 -4.39 -2.25 -1.79
C ALA A 12 -5.24 -2.37 -3.08
N GLY A 13 -6.53 -2.68 -2.96
CA GLY A 13 -7.41 -3.07 -4.08
C GLY A 13 -8.34 -2.00 -4.63
N GLY A 14 -8.48 -0.84 -3.99
CA GLY A 14 -9.46 0.17 -4.41
C GLY A 14 -9.08 0.85 -5.73
N GLN A 15 -9.96 0.79 -6.73
CA GLN A 15 -9.84 1.50 -8.02
C GLN A 15 -9.57 3.01 -7.84
N GLY A 16 -10.02 3.59 -6.73
CA GLY A 16 -9.79 5.01 -6.46
C GLY A 16 -10.51 5.92 -7.45
N SER A 17 -11.69 5.52 -7.94
CA SER A 17 -12.49 6.25 -8.94
C SER A 17 -12.74 7.73 -8.59
N ARG A 18 -12.83 8.05 -7.29
CA ARG A 18 -12.99 9.43 -6.78
C ARG A 18 -11.79 10.35 -7.03
N LEU A 19 -10.61 9.80 -7.35
CA LEU A 19 -9.40 10.56 -7.70
C LEU A 19 -9.28 10.84 -9.20
N GLY A 20 -10.24 10.39 -10.00
CA GLY A 20 -10.36 10.72 -11.43
C GLY A 20 -9.10 10.39 -12.23
N VAL A 21 -8.51 11.40 -12.86
CA VAL A 21 -7.33 11.23 -13.74
C VAL A 21 -6.10 10.69 -13.01
N LEU A 22 -5.99 10.88 -11.69
CA LEU A 22 -4.84 10.46 -10.90
C LEU A 22 -4.77 8.93 -10.72
N THR A 23 -5.89 8.22 -10.87
CA THR A 23 -5.98 6.76 -10.69
C THR A 23 -6.36 6.03 -11.98
N LYS A 24 -6.34 6.73 -13.12
CA LYS A 24 -6.72 6.15 -14.42
C LYS A 24 -5.76 5.05 -14.91
N LYS A 25 -4.47 5.17 -14.58
CA LYS A 25 -3.39 4.27 -15.02
C LYS A 25 -2.59 3.65 -13.87
N LEU A 26 -2.99 3.92 -12.63
CA LEU A 26 -2.31 3.42 -11.45
C LEU A 26 -3.32 3.19 -10.32
N ALA A 27 -3.06 2.16 -9.51
CA ALA A 27 -3.85 1.91 -8.31
C ALA A 27 -3.72 3.09 -7.33
N LYS A 28 -4.80 3.40 -6.60
CA LYS A 28 -4.81 4.45 -5.56
C LYS A 28 -3.59 4.42 -4.61
N PRO A 29 -3.13 3.26 -4.12
CA PRO A 29 -1.98 3.20 -3.21
C PRO A 29 -0.67 3.66 -3.86
N ALA A 30 -0.56 3.61 -5.19
CA ALA A 30 0.62 4.02 -5.95
C ALA A 30 0.67 5.52 -6.28
N VAL A 31 -0.37 6.29 -5.94
CA VAL A 31 -0.45 7.73 -6.21
C VAL A 31 0.67 8.46 -5.46
N PRO A 32 1.48 9.31 -6.15
CA PRO A 32 2.50 10.12 -5.50
C PRO A 32 1.91 11.08 -4.45
N PHE A 33 2.63 11.25 -3.34
CA PHE A 33 2.27 12.12 -2.24
C PHE A 33 3.53 12.78 -1.65
N GLY A 34 3.46 14.09 -1.38
CA GLY A 34 4.58 14.80 -0.73
C GLY A 34 5.89 14.81 -1.52
N GLY A 35 5.84 14.75 -2.85
CA GLY A 35 7.00 14.87 -3.76
C GLY A 35 7.88 13.62 -3.89
N LYS A 36 8.03 12.81 -2.83
CA LYS A 36 8.90 11.62 -2.83
C LYS A 36 8.16 10.31 -2.56
N TYR A 37 7.03 10.36 -1.87
CA TYR A 37 6.36 9.18 -1.35
C TYR A 37 5.18 8.77 -2.22
N ARG A 38 4.64 7.59 -1.94
CA ARG A 38 3.33 7.11 -2.39
C ARG A 38 2.42 6.94 -1.19
N ILE A 39 1.11 6.92 -1.43
CA ILE A 39 0.12 6.73 -0.35
C ILE A 39 0.39 5.46 0.47
N ILE A 40 0.81 4.36 -0.17
CA ILE A 40 1.10 3.09 0.52
C ILE A 40 2.29 3.17 1.49
N ASP A 41 3.23 4.10 1.28
CA ASP A 41 4.45 4.22 2.08
C ASP A 41 4.14 4.56 3.53
N PHE A 42 3.05 5.30 3.78
CA PHE A 42 2.59 5.63 5.13
C PHE A 42 2.17 4.38 5.90
N THR A 43 1.37 3.50 5.28
CA THR A 43 0.93 2.25 5.90
C THR A 43 2.09 1.28 6.12
N LEU A 44 3.03 1.19 5.17
CA LEU A 44 4.21 0.34 5.30
C LEU A 44 5.15 0.86 6.40
N SER A 45 5.35 2.18 6.47
CA SER A 45 6.15 2.81 7.52
C SER A 45 5.53 2.57 8.90
N ASN A 46 4.20 2.61 9.02
CA ASN A 46 3.50 2.27 10.25
C ASN A 46 3.74 0.81 10.64
N CYS A 47 3.64 -0.14 9.69
CA CYS A 47 3.94 -1.54 9.96
C CYS A 47 5.36 -1.70 10.51
N ASN A 48 6.35 -1.11 9.84
CA ASN A 48 7.75 -1.17 10.26
C ASN A 48 7.98 -0.54 11.64
N ASN A 49 7.44 0.67 11.87
CA ASN A 49 7.60 1.39 13.14
C ASN A 49 6.89 0.70 14.32
N SER A 50 5.90 -0.16 14.04
CA SER A 50 5.19 -0.96 15.03
C SER A 50 5.74 -2.39 15.18
N GLY A 51 6.86 -2.72 14.53
CA GLY A 51 7.49 -4.04 14.63
C GLY A 51 6.84 -5.13 13.76
N PHE A 52 5.95 -4.77 12.84
CA PHE A 52 5.42 -5.69 11.83
C PHE A 52 6.39 -5.75 10.64
N ASP A 53 7.21 -6.79 10.62
CA ASP A 53 8.23 -7.04 9.60
C ASP A 53 7.79 -8.08 8.54
N THR A 54 6.59 -8.65 8.68
CA THR A 54 5.91 -9.43 7.64
C THR A 54 4.63 -8.72 7.24
N VAL A 55 4.59 -8.24 5.99
CA VAL A 55 3.45 -7.50 5.45
C VAL A 55 3.01 -8.12 4.13
N GLY A 56 1.74 -8.53 4.04
CA GLY A 56 1.09 -8.94 2.80
C GLY A 56 0.32 -7.78 2.17
N VAL A 57 0.57 -7.49 0.89
CA VAL A 57 -0.15 -6.44 0.16
C VAL A 57 -1.09 -7.09 -0.86
N LEU A 58 -2.40 -6.91 -0.68
CA LEU A 58 -3.42 -7.48 -1.56
C LEU A 58 -3.87 -6.44 -2.58
N THR A 59 -3.37 -6.58 -3.81
CA THR A 59 -3.75 -5.75 -4.94
C THR A 59 -4.89 -6.42 -5.71
N GLN A 60 -5.96 -5.69 -6.01
CA GLN A 60 -7.08 -6.19 -6.85
C GLN A 60 -7.18 -5.46 -8.19
N TYR A 61 -6.78 -4.18 -8.25
CA TYR A 61 -6.96 -3.34 -9.41
C TYR A 61 -5.62 -2.85 -9.94
N GLN A 62 -5.35 -3.09 -11.22
CA GLN A 62 -4.14 -2.65 -11.93
C GLN A 62 -2.83 -2.82 -11.12
N PRO A 63 -2.47 -4.04 -10.66
CA PRO A 63 -1.07 -4.31 -10.40
C PRO A 63 -0.35 -4.09 -11.72
N TRP A 64 0.56 -3.12 -11.73
CA TRP A 64 1.33 -2.71 -12.90
C TRP A 64 1.90 -3.93 -13.68
N PRO A 65 1.93 -3.95 -15.02
CA PRO A 65 2.67 -4.97 -15.78
C PRO A 65 4.18 -4.78 -15.68
#